data_AF-A0A8S9FHK8-F1
#
_entry.id   AF-A0A8S9FHK8-F1
#
_cell.length_a   1.000
_cell.length_b   1.000
_cell.length_c   1.000
_cell.angle_alpha   90.00
_cell.angle_beta   90.00
_cell.angle_gamma   90.00
#
_symmetry.space_group_name_H-M   'P 1'
#
loop_
_entity.id
_entity.type
_entity.pdbx_description
1 polymer ?
#
loop_
_entity_poly.entity_id
_entity_poly.type
_entity_poly.pdbx_seq_one_letter_code
_entity_poly.pdbx_strand_id
1 'polypeptide(L)'
;MNPDDISRNLIAFGLMVFQQFGGINGICFYTSSIFEQAGFPTRLGMIIYAVLQVVITALNAPIVDKAGRKPLLLVSATGLVIGCLITAVSFYLKVHDMAHKAVPVLAVVGIMVFIASFSAGMGAMPWVVMSEIFPINIKGVAGGMATLVNWFGAWAVSYTFNFLMSWSSYGTFVIYAVINALAIVFVIAVVPETKGKTLEQIQAVVNP
;
A
#
# COMPACT_ATOMS: atom_id res chain seq x y z
N MET A 1 -2.09 24.02 -19.69
CA MET A 1 -2.37 23.32 -18.41
C MET A 1 -1.98 24.28 -17.31
N ASN A 2 -2.90 24.66 -16.43
CA ASN A 2 -2.55 25.53 -15.29
C ASN A 2 -1.57 24.78 -14.37
N PRO A 3 -0.62 25.49 -13.73
CA PRO A 3 0.30 24.90 -12.73
C PRO A 3 -0.44 24.11 -11.64
N ASP A 4 -1.67 24.54 -11.33
CA ASP A 4 -2.52 23.98 -10.28
C ASP A 4 -3.09 22.60 -10.66
N ASP A 5 -3.42 22.40 -11.94
CA ASP A 5 -3.89 21.09 -12.44
C ASP A 5 -2.77 20.06 -12.46
N ILE A 6 -1.52 20.49 -12.64
CA ILE A 6 -0.35 19.61 -12.60
C ILE A 6 -0.14 19.08 -11.17
N SER A 7 -0.25 19.96 -10.16
CA SER A 7 -0.13 19.58 -8.75
C SER A 7 -1.22 18.58 -8.32
N ARG A 8 -2.47 18.79 -8.77
CA ARG A 8 -3.61 17.87 -8.52
C ARG A 8 -3.38 16.49 -9.10
N ASN A 9 -3.01 16.44 -10.39
CA ASN A 9 -2.74 15.21 -11.10
C ASN A 9 -1.55 14.46 -10.48
N LEU A 10 -0.50 15.18 -10.08
CA LEU A 10 0.67 14.59 -9.43
C LEU A 10 0.30 13.90 -8.11
N ILE A 11 -0.51 14.54 -7.26
CA ILE A 11 -0.97 13.93 -6.00
C ILE A 11 -1.80 12.68 -6.28
N ALA A 12 -2.82 12.78 -7.15
CA ALA A 12 -3.76 11.69 -7.40
C ALA A 12 -3.08 10.49 -8.09
N PHE A 13 -2.34 10.73 -9.17
CA PHE A 13 -1.65 9.66 -9.88
C PHE A 13 -0.47 9.12 -9.06
N GLY A 14 0.28 9.98 -8.37
CA GLY A 14 1.37 9.57 -7.49
C GLY A 14 0.89 8.62 -6.40
N LEU A 15 -0.20 8.96 -5.71
CA LEU A 15 -0.78 8.09 -4.68
C LEU A 15 -1.24 6.73 -5.24
N MET A 16 -1.84 6.69 -6.43
CA MET A 16 -2.23 5.44 -7.08
C MET A 16 -1.03 4.58 -7.47
N VAL A 17 0.04 5.20 -7.97
CA VAL A 17 1.30 4.52 -8.29
C VAL A 17 1.92 3.96 -7.01
N PHE A 18 2.11 4.77 -5.96
CA PHE A 18 2.70 4.30 -4.71
C PHE A 18 1.87 3.21 -4.03
N GLN A 19 0.54 3.28 -4.09
CA GLN A 19 -0.34 2.23 -3.58
C GLN A 19 -0.07 0.89 -4.27
N GLN A 20 0.10 0.90 -5.60
CA GLN A 20 0.25 -0.32 -6.40
C GLN A 20 1.67 -0.87 -6.35
N PHE A 21 2.65 -0.02 -6.63
CA PHE A 21 4.07 -0.37 -6.59
C PHE A 21 4.57 -0.68 -5.17
N GLY A 22 3.81 -0.31 -4.13
CA GLY A 22 4.01 -0.78 -2.76
C GLY A 22 3.82 -2.29 -2.60
N GLY A 23 3.35 -3.01 -3.63
CA GLY A 23 3.39 -4.47 -3.72
C GLY A 23 2.08 -5.16 -3.35
N ILE A 24 0.99 -4.42 -3.04
CA ILE A 24 -0.25 -5.00 -2.51
C ILE A 24 -0.85 -6.09 -3.40
N ASN A 25 -0.97 -5.84 -4.71
CA ASN A 25 -1.57 -6.83 -5.61
C ASN A 25 -0.66 -8.06 -5.80
N GLY A 26 0.65 -7.85 -5.86
CA GLY A 26 1.61 -8.96 -5.90
C GLY A 26 1.51 -9.82 -4.64
N ILE A 27 1.57 -9.20 -3.46
CA ILE A 27 1.47 -9.92 -2.18
C ILE A 27 0.13 -10.64 -2.08
N CYS A 28 -1.00 -9.97 -2.31
CA CYS A 28 -2.33 -10.57 -2.19
C CYS A 28 -2.55 -11.76 -3.14
N PHE A 29 -2.10 -11.67 -4.39
CA PHE A 29 -2.26 -12.77 -5.35
C PHE A 29 -1.31 -13.94 -5.08
N TYR A 30 -0.11 -13.66 -4.59
CA TYR A 30 0.90 -14.68 -4.32
C TYR A 30 1.01 -15.07 -2.84
N THR A 31 0.13 -14.61 -1.95
CA THR A 31 0.12 -14.95 -0.52
C THR A 31 0.25 -16.45 -0.27
N SER A 32 -0.50 -17.26 -1.03
CA SER A 32 -0.45 -18.72 -0.93
C SER A 32 0.93 -19.29 -1.26
N SER A 33 1.53 -18.82 -2.36
CA SER A 33 2.89 -19.19 -2.77
C SER A 33 3.94 -18.70 -1.78
N ILE A 34 3.77 -17.51 -1.21
CA ILE A 34 4.69 -16.96 -0.21
C ILE A 34 4.66 -17.82 1.07
N PHE A 35 3.48 -18.26 1.52
CA PHE A 35 3.36 -19.17 2.67
C PHE A 35 3.95 -20.54 2.39
N GLU A 36 3.70 -21.10 1.20
CA GLU A 36 4.30 -22.36 0.77
C GLU A 36 5.83 -22.26 0.74
N GLN A 37 6.37 -21.20 0.15
CA GLN A 37 7.80 -20.91 0.15
C GLN A 37 8.33 -20.70 1.57
N ALA A 38 7.57 -20.09 2.48
CA ALA A 38 7.99 -19.93 3.87
C ALA A 38 7.98 -21.27 4.66
N GLY A 39 7.43 -22.35 4.09
CA GLY A 39 7.27 -23.64 4.76
C GLY A 39 6.05 -23.71 5.70
N PHE A 40 5.09 -22.80 5.54
CA PHE A 40 3.85 -22.79 6.31
C PHE A 40 2.71 -23.50 5.55
N PRO A 41 1.83 -24.26 6.23
CA PRO A 41 0.69 -24.89 5.57
C PRO A 41 -0.24 -23.84 4.92
N THR A 42 -0.28 -23.83 3.58
CA THR A 42 -1.01 -22.82 2.79
C THR A 42 -2.47 -22.69 3.17
N ARG A 43 -3.17 -23.81 3.42
CA ARG A 43 -4.58 -23.80 3.81
C ARG A 43 -4.82 -23.07 5.14
N LEU A 44 -3.98 -23.34 6.14
CA LEU A 44 -4.08 -22.65 7.44
C LEU A 44 -3.68 -21.18 7.31
N GLY A 45 -2.61 -20.89 6.55
CA GLY A 45 -2.14 -19.53 6.33
C GLY A 45 -3.20 -18.65 5.68
N MET A 46 -3.89 -19.16 4.66
CA MET A 46 -4.96 -18.44 3.97
C MET A 46 -6.23 -18.25 4.84
N ILE A 47 -6.56 -19.21 5.71
CA ILE A 47 -7.67 -19.05 6.67
C ILE A 47 -7.34 -17.96 7.69
N ILE A 48 -6.14 -18.02 8.29
CA ILE A 48 -5.67 -17.01 9.25
C ILE A 48 -5.64 -15.63 8.59
N TYR A 49 -5.13 -15.58 7.36
CA TYR A 49 -5.11 -14.38 6.53
C TYR A 49 -6.51 -13.77 6.37
N ALA A 50 -7.48 -14.55 5.90
CA ALA A 50 -8.84 -14.06 5.67
C ALA A 50 -9.51 -13.58 6.97
N VAL A 51 -9.38 -14.33 8.07
CA VAL A 51 -9.98 -13.96 9.35
C VAL A 51 -9.37 -12.68 9.90
N LEU A 52 -8.04 -12.60 9.95
CA LEU A 52 -7.36 -11.41 10.46
C LEU A 52 -7.61 -10.19 9.58
N GLN A 53 -7.66 -10.36 8.26
CA GLN A 53 -7.97 -9.26 7.35
C GLN A 53 -9.35 -8.66 7.67
N VAL A 54 -10.37 -9.50 7.89
CA VAL A 54 -11.73 -9.02 8.25
C VAL A 54 -11.72 -8.33 9.61
N VAL A 55 -11.12 -8.94 10.62
CA VAL A 55 -11.08 -8.39 11.99
C VAL A 55 -10.34 -7.05 12.01
N ILE A 56 -9.17 -6.97 11.40
CA ILE A 56 -8.35 -5.75 11.42
C ILE A 56 -9.01 -4.64 10.60
N THR A 57 -9.60 -4.95 9.44
CA THR A 57 -10.35 -3.97 8.66
C THR A 57 -11.54 -3.42 9.45
N ALA A 58 -12.27 -4.28 10.16
CA ALA A 58 -13.38 -3.86 11.02
C ALA A 58 -12.93 -2.97 12.19
N LEU A 59 -11.79 -3.27 12.81
CA LEU A 59 -11.21 -2.45 13.89
C LEU A 59 -10.67 -1.11 13.37
N ASN A 60 -10.14 -1.08 12.15
CA ASN A 60 -9.62 0.14 11.54
C ASN A 60 -10.71 1.08 11.02
N ALA A 61 -11.87 0.56 10.60
CA ALA A 61 -12.98 1.38 10.10
C ALA A 61 -13.33 2.59 10.99
N PRO A 62 -13.59 2.45 12.31
CA PRO A 62 -13.90 3.59 13.17
C PRO A 62 -12.71 4.53 13.42
N ILE A 63 -11.47 4.04 13.27
CA ILE A 63 -10.25 4.84 13.41
C ILE A 63 -10.06 5.73 12.17
N VAL A 64 -10.35 5.18 11.00
CA VAL A 64 -10.27 5.88 9.71
C VAL A 64 -11.20 7.09 9.67
N ASP A 65 -12.40 6.97 10.23
CA ASP A 65 -13.37 8.08 10.26
C ASP A 65 -12.96 9.21 11.22
N LYS A 66 -12.18 8.89 12.27
CA LYS A 66 -11.77 9.87 13.30
C LYS A 66 -10.40 10.51 13.01
N ALA A 67 -9.50 9.79 12.35
CA ALA A 67 -8.16 10.26 12.05
C ALA A 67 -8.13 11.07 10.73
N GLY A 68 -7.19 12.02 10.62
CA GLY A 68 -7.03 12.81 9.40
C GLY A 68 -6.51 11.97 8.23
N ARG A 69 -6.66 12.45 7.00
CA ARG A 69 -6.31 11.69 5.79
C ARG A 69 -4.79 11.50 5.68
N LYS A 70 -4.01 12.56 5.97
CA LYS A 70 -2.55 12.51 5.89
C LYS A 70 -1.93 11.66 7.03
N PRO A 71 -2.34 11.78 8.30
CA PRO A 71 -1.86 10.90 9.37
C PRO A 71 -2.17 9.43 9.12
N LEU A 72 -3.36 9.10 8.60
CA LEU A 72 -3.71 7.72 8.24
C LEU A 72 -2.82 7.18 7.12
N LEU A 73 -2.57 7.98 6.08
CA LEU A 73 -1.64 7.59 5.01
C LEU A 73 -0.24 7.33 5.56
N LEU A 74 0.27 8.17 6.46
CA LEU A 74 1.61 8.00 7.05
C LEU A 74 1.69 6.79 7.98
N VAL A 75 0.70 6.59 8.85
CA VAL A 75 0.64 5.42 9.75
C VAL A 75 0.50 4.12 8.93
N SER A 76 -0.32 4.13 7.88
CA SER A 76 -0.43 2.96 7.00
C SER A 76 0.89 2.69 6.26
N ALA A 77 1.51 3.70 5.66
CA ALA A 77 2.74 3.53 4.89
C ALA A 77 3.92 3.09 5.78
N THR A 78 4.05 3.61 7.00
CA THR A 78 5.05 3.12 7.98
C THR A 78 4.82 1.65 8.33
N GLY A 79 3.57 1.25 8.56
CA GLY A 79 3.22 -0.15 8.79
C GLY A 79 3.50 -1.06 7.59
N LEU A 80 3.32 -0.59 6.36
CA LEU A 80 3.70 -1.30 5.14
C LEU A 80 5.22 -1.54 5.07
N VAL A 81 6.02 -0.51 5.35
CA VAL A 81 7.48 -0.64 5.42
C VAL A 81 7.87 -1.69 6.45
N ILE A 82 7.30 -1.63 7.66
CA ILE A 82 7.59 -2.59 8.72
C ILE A 82 7.20 -4.02 8.30
N GLY A 83 6.01 -4.20 7.72
CA GLY A 83 5.54 -5.50 7.23
C GLY A 83 6.44 -6.09 6.13
N CYS A 84 6.87 -5.26 5.18
CA CYS A 84 7.84 -5.64 4.16
C CYS A 84 9.21 -6.01 4.77
N LEU A 85 9.72 -5.23 5.72
CA LEU A 85 11.00 -5.50 6.36
C LEU A 85 10.98 -6.79 7.18
N ILE A 86 9.92 -7.05 7.95
CA ILE A 86 9.76 -8.31 8.69
C ILE A 86 9.75 -9.51 7.72
N THR A 87 9.01 -9.39 6.61
CA THR A 87 8.95 -10.45 5.60
C THR A 87 10.30 -10.63 4.90
N ALA A 88 11.01 -9.55 4.60
CA ALA A 88 12.37 -9.59 4.04
C ALA A 88 13.35 -10.31 5.00
N VAL A 89 13.31 -10.00 6.29
CA VAL A 89 14.13 -10.66 7.32
C VAL A 89 13.81 -12.15 7.41
N SER A 90 12.53 -12.54 7.32
CA SER A 90 12.13 -13.94 7.28
C SER A 90 12.80 -14.69 6.11
N PHE A 91 12.71 -14.15 4.89
CA PHE A 91 13.33 -14.75 3.72
C PHE A 91 14.87 -14.71 3.77
N TYR A 92 15.46 -13.68 4.36
CA TYR A 92 16.90 -13.60 4.56
C TYR A 92 17.40 -14.71 5.51
N LEU A 93 16.73 -14.91 6.65
CA LEU A 93 17.03 -16.00 7.59
C LEU A 93 16.89 -17.38 6.92
N LYS A 94 15.89 -17.53 6.05
CA LYS A 94 15.70 -18.75 5.26
C LYS A 94 16.86 -19.03 4.32
N VAL A 95 17.35 -18.01 3.61
CA VAL A 95 18.47 -18.15 2.64
C VAL A 95 19.79 -18.47 3.34
N HIS A 96 20.00 -17.97 4.55
CA HIS A 96 21.21 -18.22 5.35
C HIS A 96 21.14 -19.47 6.23
N ASP A 97 20.11 -20.31 6.09
CA ASP A 97 19.94 -21.54 6.88
C ASP A 97 19.87 -21.30 8.41
N MET A 98 19.45 -20.10 8.80
CA MET A 98 19.37 -19.66 10.20
C MET A 98 17.91 -19.75 10.67
N ALA A 99 17.67 -20.49 11.77
CA ALA A 99 16.39 -20.52 12.49
C ALA A 99 15.12 -20.92 11.66
N HIS A 100 15.14 -22.12 11.07
CA HIS A 100 14.01 -22.69 10.30
C HIS A 100 12.62 -22.63 10.93
N LYS A 101 12.52 -22.68 12.27
CA LYS A 101 11.23 -22.66 12.96
C LYS A 101 10.62 -21.25 13.05
N ALA A 102 11.45 -20.20 12.98
CA ALA A 102 11.00 -18.81 13.09
C ALA A 102 10.62 -18.21 11.73
N VAL A 103 11.20 -18.70 10.63
CA VAL A 103 10.94 -18.24 9.26
C VAL A 103 9.43 -18.21 8.91
N PRO A 104 8.67 -19.31 9.07
CA PRO A 104 7.26 -19.32 8.69
C PRO A 104 6.42 -18.33 9.51
N VAL A 105 6.70 -18.25 10.81
CA VAL A 105 5.99 -17.35 11.73
C VAL A 105 6.26 -15.88 11.35
N LEU A 106 7.52 -15.53 11.10
CA LEU A 106 7.89 -14.17 10.69
C LEU A 106 7.30 -13.78 9.34
N ALA A 107 7.26 -14.69 8.36
CA ALA A 107 6.64 -14.42 7.06
C ALA A 107 5.14 -14.17 7.21
N VAL A 108 4.45 -14.98 8.00
CA VAL A 108 3.02 -14.80 8.30
C VAL A 108 2.80 -13.46 9.00
N VAL A 109 3.53 -13.18 10.09
CA VAL A 109 3.38 -11.93 10.84
C VAL A 109 3.66 -10.71 9.96
N GLY A 110 4.71 -10.74 9.13
CA GLY A 110 5.06 -9.64 8.23
C GLY A 110 3.97 -9.34 7.21
N ILE A 111 3.40 -10.38 6.58
CA ILE A 111 2.29 -10.24 5.63
C ILE A 111 1.02 -9.75 6.33
N MET A 112 0.74 -10.24 7.55
CA MET A 112 -0.40 -9.75 8.32
C MET A 112 -0.26 -8.27 8.66
N VAL A 113 0.91 -7.85 9.15
CA VAL A 113 1.19 -6.44 9.45
C VAL A 113 1.07 -5.59 8.19
N PHE A 114 1.61 -6.05 7.06
CA PHE A 114 1.50 -5.35 5.78
C PHE A 114 0.03 -5.12 5.41
N ILE A 115 -0.80 -6.16 5.44
CA ILE A 115 -2.19 -6.07 4.96
C ILE A 115 -3.08 -5.32 5.97
N ALA A 116 -2.81 -5.50 7.26
CA ALA A 116 -3.41 -4.73 8.34
C ALA A 116 -3.20 -3.23 8.14
N SER A 117 -1.95 -2.82 7.91
CA SER A 117 -1.59 -1.44 7.68
C SER A 117 -2.13 -0.91 6.36
N PHE A 118 -2.14 -1.73 5.29
CA PHE A 118 -2.74 -1.36 4.02
C PHE A 118 -4.23 -1.00 4.19
N SER A 119 -4.99 -1.88 4.85
CA SER A 119 -6.42 -1.68 5.10
C SER A 119 -6.70 -0.46 5.98
N ALA A 120 -5.78 -0.14 6.90
CA ALA A 120 -5.91 1.01 7.80
C ALA A 120 -5.89 2.38 7.11
N GLY A 121 -5.33 2.51 5.90
CA GLY A 121 -5.25 3.81 5.25
C GLY A 121 -5.01 3.73 3.76
N MET A 122 -3.91 3.11 3.35
CA MET A 122 -3.47 3.12 1.96
C MET A 122 -4.46 2.44 1.01
N GLY A 123 -5.38 1.59 1.49
CA GLY A 123 -6.44 1.00 0.68
C GLY A 123 -7.54 1.99 0.25
N ALA A 124 -8.10 2.76 1.19
CA ALA A 124 -9.24 3.64 0.91
C ALA A 124 -8.83 5.11 0.66
N MET A 125 -7.79 5.60 1.34
CA MET A 125 -7.43 7.02 1.34
C MET A 125 -7.01 7.56 -0.04
N PRO A 126 -6.22 6.84 -0.87
CA PRO A 126 -5.89 7.33 -2.22
C PRO A 126 -7.14 7.61 -3.07
N TRP A 127 -8.18 6.77 -2.97
CA TRP A 127 -9.43 6.95 -3.69
C TRP A 127 -10.24 8.15 -3.16
N VAL A 128 -10.28 8.31 -1.83
CA VAL A 128 -10.95 9.45 -1.20
C VAL A 128 -10.27 10.76 -1.59
N VAL A 129 -8.94 10.85 -1.42
CA VAL A 129 -8.13 12.03 -1.77
C VAL A 129 -8.24 12.36 -3.26
N MET A 130 -8.21 11.36 -4.14
CA MET A 130 -8.44 11.57 -5.58
C MET A 130 -9.81 12.19 -5.84
N SER A 131 -10.85 11.77 -5.11
CA SER A 131 -12.20 12.30 -5.26
C SER A 131 -12.38 13.71 -4.67
N GLU A 132 -11.57 14.09 -3.66
CA GLU A 132 -11.59 15.40 -3.00
C GLU A 132 -10.81 16.46 -3.80
N ILE A 133 -9.73 16.07 -4.49
CA ILE A 133 -8.84 16.99 -5.22
C ILE A 133 -9.40 17.40 -6.59
N PHE A 134 -10.11 16.51 -7.29
CA PHE A 134 -10.61 16.81 -8.63
C PHE A 134 -11.93 17.59 -8.63
N PRO A 135 -12.01 18.74 -9.33
CA PRO A 135 -13.26 19.46 -9.49
C PRO A 135 -14.24 18.68 -10.39
N ILE A 136 -15.54 18.88 -10.16
CA ILE A 136 -16.64 18.06 -10.73
C ILE A 136 -16.57 17.98 -12.26
N ASN A 137 -16.13 19.06 -12.92
CA ASN A 137 -16.01 19.16 -14.37
C ASN A 137 -14.95 18.23 -14.99
N ILE A 138 -13.86 17.89 -14.29
CA ILE A 138 -12.78 17.03 -14.80
C ILE A 138 -12.67 15.69 -14.07
N LYS A 139 -13.41 15.52 -12.97
CA LYS A 139 -13.37 14.35 -12.10
C LYS A 139 -13.63 13.03 -12.84
N GLY A 140 -14.51 13.04 -13.85
CA GLY A 140 -14.77 11.86 -14.67
C GLY A 140 -13.56 11.41 -15.48
N VAL A 141 -12.92 12.32 -16.22
CA VAL A 141 -11.76 12.00 -17.07
C VAL A 141 -10.53 11.71 -16.22
N ALA A 142 -10.22 12.56 -15.25
CA ALA A 142 -9.06 12.41 -14.39
C ALA A 142 -9.16 11.17 -13.48
N GLY A 143 -10.36 10.87 -12.96
CA GLY A 143 -10.64 9.65 -12.21
C GLY A 143 -10.50 8.39 -13.07
N GLY A 144 -10.96 8.44 -14.32
CA GLY A 144 -10.78 7.35 -15.28
C GLY A 144 -9.30 7.07 -15.58
N MET A 145 -8.50 8.12 -15.82
CA MET A 145 -7.05 7.99 -15.99
C MET A 145 -6.36 7.47 -14.73
N ALA A 146 -6.74 7.94 -13.54
CA ALA A 146 -6.17 7.47 -12.28
C ALA A 146 -6.45 5.98 -12.06
N THR A 147 -7.66 5.56 -12.41
CA THR A 147 -8.07 4.14 -12.38
C THR A 147 -7.25 3.31 -13.36
N LEU A 148 -7.05 3.80 -14.60
CA LEU A 148 -6.18 3.14 -15.57
C LEU A 148 -4.74 2.99 -15.06
N VAL A 149 -4.16 4.04 -14.49
CA VAL A 149 -2.81 3.99 -13.90
C VAL A 149 -2.75 3.00 -12.73
N ASN A 150 -3.79 2.96 -11.90
CA ASN A 150 -3.90 2.02 -10.79
C ASN A 150 -3.91 0.57 -11.28
N TRP A 151 -4.79 0.23 -12.22
CA TRP A 151 -4.88 -1.14 -12.76
C TRP A 151 -3.68 -1.53 -13.60
N PHE A 152 -3.08 -0.59 -14.32
CA PHE A 152 -1.83 -0.83 -15.03
C PHE A 152 -0.69 -1.15 -14.05
N GLY A 153 -0.58 -0.38 -12.95
CA GLY A 153 0.36 -0.67 -11.87
C GLY A 153 0.10 -2.03 -11.22
N ALA A 154 -1.16 -2.37 -10.97
CA ALA A 154 -1.55 -3.68 -10.43
C ALA A 154 -1.11 -4.82 -11.34
N TRP A 155 -1.34 -4.69 -12.66
CA TRP A 155 -0.90 -5.66 -13.65
C TRP A 155 0.63 -5.76 -13.69
N ALA A 156 1.34 -4.64 -13.76
CA ALA A 156 2.81 -4.61 -13.81
C ALA A 156 3.45 -5.26 -12.59
N VAL A 157 2.96 -4.94 -11.39
CA VAL A 157 3.45 -5.52 -10.12
C VAL A 157 3.14 -7.01 -10.06
N SER A 158 1.94 -7.43 -10.44
CA SER A 158 1.56 -8.85 -10.44
C SER A 158 2.39 -9.67 -11.44
N TYR A 159 2.65 -9.11 -12.62
CA TYR A 159 3.48 -9.74 -13.64
C TYR A 159 4.94 -9.86 -13.20
N THR A 160 5.51 -8.80 -12.63
CA THR A 160 6.92 -8.76 -12.20
C THR A 160 7.18 -9.50 -10.90
N PHE A 161 6.17 -9.76 -10.07
CA PHE A 161 6.32 -10.38 -8.75
C PHE A 161 7.06 -11.71 -8.79
N ASN A 162 6.66 -12.65 -9.67
CA ASN A 162 7.34 -13.96 -9.73
C ASN A 162 8.80 -13.85 -10.18
N PHE A 163 9.09 -12.95 -11.12
CA PHE A 163 10.46 -12.71 -11.58
C PHE A 163 11.34 -12.12 -10.47
N LEU A 164 10.79 -11.23 -9.66
CA LEU A 164 11.47 -10.68 -8.49
C LEU A 164 11.70 -11.77 -7.43
N MET A 165 10.67 -12.58 -7.15
CA MET A 165 10.72 -13.63 -6.14
C MET A 165 11.71 -14.74 -6.51
N SER A 166 11.85 -15.06 -7.79
CA SER A 166 12.83 -16.04 -8.29
C SER A 166 14.26 -15.50 -8.31
N TRP A 167 14.44 -14.18 -8.51
CA TRP A 167 15.74 -13.53 -8.38
C TRP A 167 16.20 -13.46 -6.93
N SER A 168 15.37 -12.92 -6.05
CA SER A 168 15.64 -12.83 -4.61
C SER A 168 14.35 -12.60 -3.83
N SER A 169 13.98 -13.58 -3.02
CA SER A 169 12.77 -13.48 -2.19
C SER A 169 12.90 -12.34 -1.16
N TYR A 170 14.04 -12.22 -0.47
CA TYR A 170 14.25 -11.12 0.48
C TYR A 170 14.41 -9.77 -0.24
N GLY A 171 15.08 -9.75 -1.39
CA GLY A 171 15.30 -8.54 -2.19
C GLY A 171 13.99 -7.93 -2.71
N THR A 172 13.03 -8.78 -3.08
CA THR A 172 11.68 -8.35 -3.52
C THR A 172 10.98 -7.52 -2.44
N PHE A 173 10.95 -8.03 -1.20
CA PHE A 173 10.32 -7.31 -0.10
C PHE A 173 11.11 -6.07 0.33
N VAL A 174 12.44 -6.05 0.19
CA VAL A 174 13.24 -4.84 0.40
C VAL A 174 12.92 -3.77 -0.64
N ILE A 175 12.77 -4.13 -1.92
CA ILE A 175 12.36 -3.19 -2.97
C ILE A 175 10.99 -2.57 -2.63
N TYR A 176 10.02 -3.39 -2.23
CA TYR A 176 8.72 -2.87 -1.79
C TYR A 176 8.81 -2.02 -0.52
N ALA A 177 9.68 -2.36 0.43
CA ALA A 177 9.93 -1.52 1.60
C ALA A 177 10.49 -0.13 1.21
N VAL A 178 11.45 -0.08 0.28
CA VAL A 178 12.03 1.17 -0.22
C VAL A 178 10.97 2.01 -0.95
N ILE A 179 10.15 1.39 -1.80
CA ILE A 179 9.06 2.09 -2.50
C ILE A 179 8.05 2.66 -1.50
N ASN A 180 7.66 1.88 -0.49
CA ASN A 180 6.76 2.35 0.58
C ASN A 180 7.40 3.46 1.43
N ALA A 181 8.71 3.43 1.64
CA ALA A 181 9.43 4.52 2.31
C ALA A 181 9.47 5.80 1.47
N LEU A 182 9.67 5.69 0.16
CA LEU A 182 9.54 6.82 -0.77
C LEU A 182 8.11 7.36 -0.81
N ALA A 183 7.10 6.49 -0.69
CA ALA A 183 5.70 6.90 -0.57
C ALA A 183 5.47 7.75 0.69
N ILE A 184 6.11 7.42 1.82
CA ILE A 184 6.05 8.24 3.05
C ILE A 184 6.59 9.65 2.76
N VAL A 185 7.78 9.74 2.15
CA VAL A 185 8.39 11.04 1.82
C VAL A 185 7.49 11.84 0.88
N PHE A 186 6.91 11.19 -0.12
CA PHE A 186 5.95 11.79 -1.04
C PHE A 186 4.69 12.30 -0.33
N VAL A 187 4.13 11.53 0.59
CA VAL A 187 2.95 11.94 1.38
C VAL A 187 3.28 13.13 2.28
N ILE A 188 4.47 13.17 2.89
CA ILE A 188 4.88 14.30 3.73
C ILE A 188 5.03 15.57 2.89
N ALA A 189 5.74 15.48 1.75
CA ALA A 189 6.12 16.63 0.95
C ALA A 189 5.00 17.16 0.02
N VAL A 190 4.18 16.26 -0.55
CA VAL A 190 3.28 16.60 -1.66
C VAL A 190 1.80 16.53 -1.26
N VAL A 191 1.41 15.71 -0.28
CA VAL A 191 0.00 15.57 0.12
C VAL A 191 -0.37 16.64 1.17
N PRO A 192 -1.29 17.58 0.86
CA PRO A 192 -1.80 18.53 1.85
C PRO A 192 -2.76 17.84 2.83
N GLU A 193 -2.87 18.38 4.05
CA GLU A 193 -3.86 17.89 5.01
C GLU A 193 -5.28 18.32 4.59
N THR A 194 -6.16 17.34 4.33
CA THR A 194 -7.56 17.58 3.92
C THR A 194 -8.55 17.55 5.09
N LYS A 195 -8.12 17.18 6.30
CA LYS A 195 -9.02 17.09 7.46
C LYS A 195 -9.56 18.48 7.85
N GLY A 196 -10.89 18.61 7.89
CA GLY A 196 -11.59 19.80 8.41
C GLY A 196 -11.64 20.99 7.46
N LYS A 197 -11.23 20.82 6.19
CA LYS A 197 -11.32 21.84 5.16
C LYS A 197 -12.50 21.56 4.24
N THR A 198 -13.19 22.59 3.77
CA THR A 198 -14.21 22.45 2.73
C THR A 198 -13.55 22.09 1.39
N LEU A 199 -14.29 21.46 0.48
CA LEU A 199 -13.81 21.14 -0.88
C LEU A 199 -13.22 22.37 -1.58
N GLU A 200 -13.83 23.53 -1.36
CA GLU A 200 -13.40 24.83 -1.90
C GLU A 200 -12.06 25.28 -1.29
N GLN A 201 -11.85 25.08 0.02
CA GLN A 201 -10.58 25.40 0.69
C GLN A 201 -9.44 24.45 0.27
N ILE A 202 -9.74 23.17 0.02
CA ILE A 202 -8.76 22.22 -0.53
C ILE A 202 -8.40 22.63 -1.96
N GLN A 203 -9.40 23.00 -2.77
CA GLN A 203 -9.17 23.48 -4.12
C GLN A 203 -8.38 24.80 -4.16
N ALA A 204 -8.61 25.71 -3.21
CA ALA A 204 -7.89 26.97 -3.07
C ALA A 204 -6.45 26.80 -2.56
N VAL A 205 -6.18 25.87 -1.64
CA VAL A 205 -4.81 25.56 -1.19
C VAL A 205 -3.97 24.94 -2.32
N VAL A 206 -4.61 24.22 -3.23
CA VAL A 206 -3.96 23.65 -4.42
C VAL A 206 -3.91 24.65 -5.59
N ASN A 207 -4.60 25.80 -5.48
CA ASN A 207 -4.71 26.83 -6.51
C ASN A 207 -4.44 28.22 -5.91
N PRO A 208 -3.18 28.52 -5.53
CA PRO A 208 -2.80 29.83 -4.98
C PRO A 208 -2.94 30.98 -6.00
#